data_AF-A0A971N254-F1
#
_entry.id   AF-A0A971N254-F1
#
_cell.length_a   1.000
_cell.length_b   1.000
_cell.length_c   1.000
_cell.angle_alpha   90.00
_cell.angle_beta   90.00
_cell.angle_gamma   90.00
#
_symmetry.space_group_name_H-M   'P 1'
#
loop_
_entity.id
_entity.type
_entity.pdbx_description
1 polymer ?
#
loop_
_entity_poly.entity_id
_entity_poly.type
_entity_poly.pdbx_seq_one_letter_code
_entity_poly.pdbx_strand_id
1 'polypeptide(L)'
;MSVKKLKRLLFMLLVLLTLSSIASGAEYFLFDAEENQILFMDEDDLSFSKTISMEKVPDLLMKTADPDKYLAIYGPDPAKESAEKGNFFANLFKTKEAEEKKSGIAGQLILFNVKTGRTEDLVELGFAPFNWEYSEDRQHFFITYRVSEEQDSAFELLKYNITEMTCATIELPELTKRVNQLEINQELDRLYLLLDNEDRISGKNQRIIGQPQLLAVNIRDFKVEESFGLDHAPLSFYILGKNKGVVTCQDWAIKSYYVNGKLQWHIDVGRGSITLLDLQTQKPLEKYKVDEGNIYWQWFTEEQIYIGHYQSRESRTKRNYHFLKITGEGVESKDLTAEPLNFGYYPEDDKLYILHKDTISIIDYQINRTANYKTGNNLYKEHPYTFRKIPATDLAVIYSNEEGKVKFYDLKKNKVERKALSGRTWGKVAYLFKTIITKPTGAMTMITANAEQDKLYVYNRMSNDITVYNRSFQPEEYVVTPEPAYGIYQITEPTMKTLVFTGKNLYELVDNELDLLHSFEKKTDRFFVASEKNRVIIASETELLVLEPETLKTENHIKFFVGRDEKYTKLKAGDQRYFFIQTL
;
A
#
# COMPACT_ATOMS: atom_id res chain seq x y z
N MET A 1 -18.70 1.12 -19.90
CA MET A 1 -17.82 2.16 -19.32
C MET A 1 -16.98 2.74 -20.45
N SER A 2 -16.93 4.05 -20.66
CA SER A 2 -16.17 4.63 -21.78
C SER A 2 -14.66 4.43 -21.59
N VAL A 3 -13.90 4.18 -22.65
CA VAL A 3 -12.43 3.99 -22.63
C VAL A 3 -11.71 5.09 -21.83
N LYS A 4 -12.15 6.37 -21.95
CA LYS A 4 -11.59 7.50 -21.19
C LYS A 4 -11.76 7.40 -19.66
N LYS A 5 -12.85 6.79 -19.17
CA LYS A 5 -13.11 6.59 -17.72
C LYS A 5 -12.32 5.40 -17.17
N LEU A 6 -12.09 4.37 -17.99
CA LEU A 6 -11.23 3.24 -17.63
C LEU A 6 -9.77 3.71 -17.51
N LYS A 7 -9.29 4.52 -18.46
CA LYS A 7 -7.96 5.16 -18.47
C LYS A 7 -7.65 5.91 -17.17
N ARG A 8 -8.59 6.70 -16.65
CA ARG A 8 -8.41 7.47 -15.40
C ARG A 8 -8.48 6.62 -14.13
N LEU A 9 -9.36 5.61 -14.10
CA LEU A 9 -9.46 4.65 -12.98
C LEU A 9 -8.12 3.92 -12.76
N LEU A 10 -7.46 3.51 -13.84
CA LEU A 10 -6.21 2.77 -13.78
C LEU A 10 -5.02 3.65 -13.41
N PHE A 11 -4.96 4.88 -13.94
CA PHE A 11 -3.94 5.84 -13.53
C PHE A 11 -4.00 6.11 -12.02
N MET A 12 -5.21 6.30 -11.46
CA MET A 12 -5.37 6.40 -10.00
C MET A 12 -4.91 5.15 -9.26
N LEU A 13 -5.13 3.95 -9.81
CA LEU A 13 -4.64 2.70 -9.21
C LEU A 13 -3.10 2.65 -9.19
N LEU A 14 -2.44 3.14 -10.25
CA LEU A 14 -0.98 3.21 -10.35
C LEU A 14 -0.41 4.23 -9.34
N VAL A 15 -1.05 5.40 -9.25
CA VAL A 15 -0.78 6.42 -8.23
C VAL A 15 -0.95 5.80 -6.83
N LEU A 16 -2.04 5.07 -6.58
CA LEU A 16 -2.28 4.37 -5.31
C LEU A 16 -1.22 3.30 -4.99
N LEU A 17 -0.73 2.55 -5.98
CA LEU A 17 0.27 1.49 -5.79
C LEU A 17 1.68 2.07 -5.54
N THR A 18 2.08 3.08 -6.31
CA THR A 18 3.36 3.79 -6.15
C THR A 18 3.43 4.64 -4.88
N LEU A 19 2.27 5.05 -4.36
CA LEU A 19 2.17 5.82 -3.14
C LEU A 19 1.88 4.91 -1.92
N SER A 20 1.35 3.68 -2.06
CA SER A 20 1.15 2.81 -0.88
C SER A 20 2.45 2.43 -0.12
N SER A 21 3.64 2.67 -0.71
CA SER A 21 4.97 2.54 -0.10
C SER A 21 5.46 3.80 0.66
N ILE A 22 4.59 4.80 0.88
CA ILE A 22 4.89 6.11 1.53
C ILE A 22 5.55 6.03 2.92
N ALA A 23 5.55 4.88 3.58
CA ALA A 23 6.21 4.73 4.87
C ALA A 23 7.72 4.46 4.71
N SER A 24 8.48 5.44 4.20
CA SER A 24 9.94 5.65 4.35
C SER A 24 10.57 6.32 3.12
N GLY A 25 10.79 7.64 3.14
CA GLY A 25 11.75 8.31 2.25
C GLY A 25 11.63 8.02 0.74
N ALA A 26 10.43 7.65 0.27
CA ALA A 26 10.22 7.17 -1.09
C ALA A 26 10.58 8.26 -2.11
N GLU A 27 11.30 7.85 -3.14
CA GLU A 27 11.66 8.74 -4.25
C GLU A 27 10.46 8.91 -5.18
N TYR A 28 10.34 10.07 -5.80
CA TYR A 28 9.31 10.30 -6.80
C TYR A 28 9.92 10.84 -8.07
N PHE A 29 9.52 10.22 -9.19
CA PHE A 29 9.94 10.62 -10.51
C PHE A 29 8.74 10.78 -11.43
N LEU A 30 8.73 11.87 -12.17
CA LEU A 30 7.73 12.16 -13.20
C LEU A 30 8.40 12.25 -14.55
N PHE A 31 7.93 11.49 -15.53
CA PHE A 31 8.34 11.70 -16.91
C PHE A 31 7.45 12.76 -17.58
N ASP A 32 8.05 13.82 -18.11
CA ASP A 32 7.44 14.82 -18.99
C ASP A 32 7.57 14.38 -20.46
N ALA A 33 6.46 13.95 -21.07
CA ALA A 33 6.45 13.50 -22.46
C ALA A 33 6.50 14.63 -23.49
N GLU A 34 6.28 15.88 -23.10
CA GLU A 34 6.54 16.98 -24.02
C GLU A 34 8.04 17.19 -24.17
N GLU A 35 8.75 17.26 -23.05
CA GLU A 35 10.19 17.57 -23.05
C GLU A 35 11.07 16.30 -23.20
N ASN A 36 10.49 15.11 -23.05
CA ASN A 36 11.21 13.84 -22.91
C ASN A 36 12.23 13.90 -21.77
N GLN A 37 11.76 14.34 -20.60
CA GLN A 37 12.61 14.53 -19.43
C GLN A 37 12.03 13.84 -18.21
N ILE A 38 12.88 13.29 -17.35
CA ILE A 38 12.50 12.89 -16.00
C ILE A 38 12.66 14.08 -15.09
N LEU A 39 11.61 14.41 -14.35
CA LEU A 39 11.60 15.34 -13.25
C LEU A 39 11.79 14.59 -11.93
N PHE A 40 12.72 15.07 -11.11
CA PHE A 40 12.98 14.55 -9.76
C PHE A 40 12.33 15.47 -8.75
N MET A 41 11.83 14.89 -7.67
CA MET A 41 11.56 15.71 -6.50
C MET A 41 12.89 16.19 -5.89
N ASP A 42 12.92 17.49 -5.59
CA ASP A 42 14.09 18.21 -5.12
C ASP A 42 14.44 17.84 -3.67
N GLU A 43 15.57 18.35 -3.18
CA GLU A 43 16.07 18.06 -1.82
C GLU A 43 15.18 18.61 -0.71
N ASP A 44 14.31 19.57 -1.02
CA ASP A 44 13.31 20.10 -0.09
C ASP A 44 12.03 19.26 -0.05
N ASP A 45 11.92 18.22 -0.88
CA ASP A 45 10.74 17.35 -1.02
C ASP A 45 9.44 18.06 -1.45
N LEU A 46 9.54 19.30 -1.95
CA LEU A 46 8.37 20.16 -2.24
C LEU A 46 8.17 20.44 -3.72
N SER A 47 9.25 20.48 -4.52
CA SER A 47 9.16 20.72 -5.96
C SER A 47 9.78 19.62 -6.81
N PHE A 48 9.28 19.51 -8.05
CA PHE A 48 9.87 18.68 -9.10
C PHE A 48 10.61 19.62 -10.05
N SER A 49 11.94 19.72 -9.97
CA SER A 49 12.68 20.69 -10.80
C SER A 49 13.95 20.17 -11.47
N LYS A 50 14.68 19.22 -10.86
CA LYS A 50 15.83 18.61 -11.56
C LYS A 50 15.33 17.81 -12.76
N THR A 51 16.02 17.90 -13.89
CA THR A 51 15.60 17.28 -15.16
C THR A 51 16.68 16.42 -15.78
N ILE A 52 16.31 15.31 -16.39
CA ILE A 52 17.21 14.48 -17.21
C ILE A 52 16.54 14.14 -18.52
N SER A 53 17.21 14.44 -19.63
CA SER A 53 16.77 13.98 -20.95
C SER A 53 16.82 12.47 -21.05
N MET A 54 15.71 11.87 -21.42
CA MET A 54 15.59 10.43 -21.65
C MET A 54 14.90 10.19 -22.96
N GLU A 55 15.42 9.26 -23.76
CA GLU A 55 14.78 8.90 -25.03
C GLU A 55 13.42 8.23 -24.81
N LYS A 56 13.24 7.51 -23.70
CA LYS A 56 12.04 6.74 -23.36
C LYS A 56 11.78 6.76 -21.85
N VAL A 57 10.52 6.55 -21.47
CA VAL A 57 10.12 6.32 -20.07
C VAL A 57 10.66 4.98 -19.58
N PRO A 58 11.48 4.92 -18.51
CA PRO A 58 11.86 3.66 -17.90
C PRO A 58 10.65 3.01 -17.19
N ASP A 59 10.66 1.68 -17.08
CA ASP A 59 9.63 0.99 -16.29
C ASP A 59 9.87 1.19 -14.79
N LEU A 60 11.13 1.26 -14.35
CA LEU A 60 11.55 1.57 -12.98
C LEU A 60 12.74 2.53 -12.97
N LEU A 61 12.80 3.37 -11.94
CA LEU A 61 13.90 4.30 -11.73
C LEU A 61 14.29 4.38 -10.25
N MET A 62 15.58 4.56 -9.96
CA MET A 62 16.10 4.70 -8.61
C MET A 62 17.37 5.57 -8.55
N LYS A 63 17.54 6.36 -7.48
CA LYS A 63 18.82 7.04 -7.19
C LYS A 63 19.85 6.04 -6.66
N THR A 64 21.12 6.31 -6.94
CA THR A 64 22.24 5.56 -6.34
C THR A 64 22.83 6.31 -5.13
N ALA A 65 23.87 5.75 -4.52
CA ALA A 65 24.69 6.46 -3.54
C ALA A 65 25.38 7.71 -4.12
N ASP A 66 25.64 7.72 -5.43
CA ASP A 66 26.14 8.90 -6.13
C ASP A 66 24.94 9.77 -6.57
N PRO A 67 24.82 11.01 -6.09
CA PRO A 67 23.68 11.89 -6.42
C PRO A 67 23.62 12.25 -7.91
N ASP A 68 24.74 12.10 -8.64
CA ASP A 68 24.80 12.32 -10.08
C ASP A 68 24.44 11.05 -10.87
N LYS A 69 24.20 9.90 -10.23
CA LYS A 69 23.92 8.61 -10.91
C LYS A 69 22.66 7.92 -10.43
N TYR A 70 22.03 7.23 -11.38
CA TYR A 70 20.73 6.59 -11.18
C TYR A 70 20.65 5.33 -12.03
N LEU A 71 19.90 4.34 -11.54
CA LEU A 71 19.57 3.15 -12.30
C LEU A 71 18.16 3.26 -12.89
N ALA A 72 18.05 2.86 -14.14
CA ALA A 72 16.80 2.68 -14.86
C ALA A 72 16.68 1.22 -15.29
N ILE A 73 15.48 0.65 -15.12
CA ILE A 73 15.13 -0.63 -15.74
C ILE A 73 14.18 -0.34 -16.88
N TYR A 74 14.55 -0.84 -18.04
CA TYR A 74 13.70 -0.86 -19.21
C TYR A 74 13.24 -2.29 -19.41
N GLY A 75 11.95 -2.52 -19.23
CA GLY A 75 11.28 -3.60 -19.91
C GLY A 75 11.31 -3.34 -21.42
N PRO A 76 11.15 -4.39 -22.21
CA PRO A 76 11.35 -4.30 -23.64
C PRO A 76 10.41 -3.34 -24.36
N ASP A 77 10.90 -2.79 -25.48
CA ASP A 77 10.16 -1.93 -26.39
C ASP A 77 9.05 -2.69 -27.13
N PRO A 78 7.81 -2.15 -27.25
CA PRO A 78 6.87 -2.69 -28.22
C PRO A 78 7.43 -2.43 -29.63
N ALA A 79 7.57 -3.50 -30.43
CA ALA A 79 8.10 -3.42 -31.79
C ALA A 79 7.49 -2.26 -32.62
N LYS A 80 8.33 -1.65 -33.46
CA LYS A 80 8.10 -0.42 -34.25
C LYS A 80 6.81 -0.40 -35.11
N GLU A 81 6.15 -1.54 -35.35
CA GLU A 81 4.84 -1.57 -36.04
C GLU A 81 3.68 -1.02 -35.20
N SER A 82 3.86 -0.86 -33.89
CA SER A 82 2.85 -0.24 -33.01
C SER A 82 2.90 1.31 -33.01
N ALA A 83 3.93 1.90 -33.62
CA ALA A 83 4.19 3.34 -33.56
C ALA A 83 3.10 4.21 -34.23
N GLU A 84 2.26 3.65 -35.11
CA GLU A 84 1.21 4.43 -35.78
C GLU A 84 -0.15 4.41 -35.07
N LYS A 85 -0.40 3.53 -34.08
CA LYS A 85 -1.68 3.48 -33.35
C LYS A 85 -1.60 3.09 -31.87
N GLY A 86 -0.42 3.13 -31.25
CA GLY A 86 -0.24 2.84 -29.83
C GLY A 86 -0.56 4.03 -28.93
N ASN A 87 -1.81 4.16 -28.49
CA ASN A 87 -2.10 4.98 -27.30
C ASN A 87 -1.26 4.42 -26.14
N PHE A 88 -0.40 5.22 -25.52
CA PHE A 88 0.37 4.94 -24.30
C PHE A 88 -0.41 4.11 -23.25
N PHE A 89 -1.72 4.34 -23.15
CA PHE A 89 -2.65 3.59 -22.32
C PHE A 89 -2.71 2.08 -22.58
N ALA A 90 -2.46 1.58 -23.80
CA ALA A 90 -2.42 0.14 -24.08
C ALA A 90 -1.26 -0.57 -23.36
N ASN A 91 -0.18 0.17 -23.02
CA ASN A 91 0.92 -0.36 -22.22
C ASN A 91 0.61 -0.37 -20.71
N LEU A 92 -0.33 0.47 -20.26
CA LEU A 92 -0.81 0.50 -18.87
C LEU A 92 -1.89 -0.57 -18.61
N PHE A 93 -2.77 -0.85 -19.58
CA PHE A 93 -3.77 -1.91 -19.49
C PHE A 93 -3.18 -3.26 -19.92
N LYS A 94 -2.44 -3.88 -19.01
CA LYS A 94 -2.06 -5.30 -19.11
C LYS A 94 -3.32 -6.18 -19.14
N THR A 95 -3.88 -6.43 -20.32
CA THR A 95 -4.62 -7.67 -20.56
C THR A 95 -3.62 -8.83 -20.49
N LYS A 96 -4.07 -10.05 -20.17
CA LYS A 96 -3.22 -11.25 -20.18
C LYS A 96 -2.36 -11.34 -21.47
N GLU A 97 -2.93 -10.91 -22.60
CA GLU A 97 -2.24 -10.82 -23.92
C GLU A 97 -1.11 -9.76 -23.99
N ALA A 98 -1.14 -8.69 -23.19
CA ALA A 98 -0.08 -7.66 -23.17
C ALA A 98 1.04 -8.02 -22.19
N GLU A 99 0.75 -8.76 -21.10
CA GLU A 99 1.77 -9.39 -20.26
C GLU A 99 2.51 -10.50 -21.00
N GLU A 100 1.78 -11.37 -21.70
CA GLU A 100 2.36 -12.41 -22.57
C GLU A 100 3.19 -11.81 -23.73
N LYS A 101 2.89 -10.59 -24.19
CA LYS A 101 3.69 -9.88 -25.21
C LYS A 101 4.92 -9.17 -24.65
N LYS A 102 4.88 -8.64 -23.42
CA LYS A 102 6.07 -8.07 -22.75
C LYS A 102 7.03 -9.17 -22.25
N SER A 103 6.56 -10.38 -21.98
CA SER A 103 7.43 -11.51 -21.62
C SER A 103 8.25 -12.08 -22.79
N GLY A 104 7.97 -11.67 -24.03
CA GLY A 104 8.67 -12.15 -25.23
C GLY A 104 9.95 -11.39 -25.61
N ILE A 105 10.37 -10.39 -24.82
CA ILE A 105 11.56 -9.59 -25.13
C ILE A 105 12.35 -9.31 -23.83
N ALA A 106 13.68 -9.34 -23.92
CA ALA A 106 14.61 -9.12 -22.83
C ALA A 106 14.57 -7.67 -22.29
N GLY A 107 14.76 -7.51 -20.99
CA GLY A 107 14.89 -6.21 -20.34
C GLY A 107 16.33 -5.70 -20.34
N GLN A 108 16.51 -4.45 -19.92
CA GLN A 108 17.83 -3.82 -19.77
C GLN A 108 17.90 -3.03 -18.47
N LEU A 109 19.06 -3.08 -17.83
CA LEU A 109 19.44 -2.26 -16.71
C LEU A 109 20.43 -1.20 -17.20
N ILE A 110 20.15 0.07 -16.93
CA ILE A 110 20.97 1.19 -17.40
C ILE A 110 21.39 2.02 -16.20
N LEU A 111 22.69 2.26 -16.07
CA LEU A 111 23.24 3.27 -15.16
C LEU A 111 23.46 4.56 -15.95
N PHE A 112 22.81 5.65 -15.55
CA PHE A 112 22.96 6.95 -16.19
C PHE A 112 23.51 8.00 -15.24
N ASN A 113 24.27 8.91 -15.81
CA ASN A 113 24.78 10.08 -15.13
C ASN A 113 24.01 11.33 -15.54
N VAL A 114 23.33 11.94 -14.58
CA VAL A 114 22.38 13.03 -14.77
C VAL A 114 23.07 14.33 -15.17
N LYS A 115 24.28 14.52 -14.64
CA LYS A 115 25.08 15.74 -14.84
C LYS A 115 25.68 15.79 -16.23
N THR A 116 26.06 14.62 -16.76
CA THR A 116 26.62 14.50 -18.11
C THR A 116 25.57 14.16 -19.16
N GLY A 117 24.40 13.67 -18.75
CA GLY A 117 23.34 13.18 -19.64
C GLY A 117 23.73 11.91 -20.40
N ARG A 118 24.70 11.12 -19.88
CA ARG A 118 25.23 9.94 -20.56
C ARG A 118 24.86 8.66 -19.83
N THR A 119 24.59 7.61 -20.60
CA THR A 119 24.66 6.24 -20.11
C THR A 119 26.10 5.92 -19.76
N GLU A 120 26.35 5.56 -18.51
CA GLU A 120 27.66 5.10 -18.03
C GLU A 120 27.82 3.60 -18.23
N ASP A 121 26.72 2.84 -18.07
CA ASP A 121 26.74 1.38 -18.21
C ASP A 121 25.37 0.84 -18.67
N LEU A 122 25.39 -0.31 -19.34
CA LEU A 122 24.20 -1.03 -19.80
C LEU A 122 24.42 -2.53 -19.61
N VAL A 123 23.51 -3.16 -18.86
CA VAL A 123 23.48 -4.59 -18.60
C VAL A 123 22.22 -5.17 -19.19
N GLU A 124 22.37 -6.15 -20.09
CA GLU A 124 21.26 -6.93 -20.62
C GLU A 124 20.67 -7.79 -19.49
N LEU A 125 19.35 -7.75 -19.33
CA LEU A 125 18.60 -8.61 -18.43
C LEU A 125 17.88 -9.69 -19.25
N GLY A 126 17.34 -10.70 -18.58
CA GLY A 126 16.40 -11.62 -19.21
C GLY A 126 14.98 -11.06 -19.29
N PHE A 127 14.01 -11.94 -19.16
CA PHE A 127 12.59 -11.66 -19.39
C PHE A 127 11.85 -11.49 -18.06
N ALA A 128 10.79 -10.68 -18.09
CA ALA A 128 9.91 -10.49 -16.93
C ALA A 128 9.28 -11.83 -16.45
N PRO A 129 8.86 -11.95 -15.17
CA PRO A 129 8.77 -10.90 -14.16
C PRO A 129 10.10 -10.53 -13.51
N PHE A 130 10.26 -9.24 -13.20
CA PHE A 130 11.36 -8.72 -12.41
C PHE A 130 10.95 -8.65 -10.94
N ASN A 131 11.82 -9.11 -10.04
CA ASN A 131 11.77 -8.78 -8.61
C ASN A 131 13.16 -8.28 -8.24
N TRP A 132 13.26 -7.31 -7.36
CA TRP A 132 14.52 -6.63 -7.11
C TRP A 132 14.60 -6.11 -5.69
N GLU A 133 15.82 -5.85 -5.24
CA GLU A 133 16.14 -5.26 -3.95
C GLU A 133 17.49 -4.55 -4.04
N TYR A 134 17.73 -3.56 -3.19
CA TYR A 134 18.99 -2.81 -3.17
C TYR A 134 19.52 -2.70 -1.74
N SER A 135 20.85 -2.70 -1.61
CA SER A 135 21.46 -2.48 -0.30
C SER A 135 21.21 -1.05 0.20
N GLU A 136 21.06 -0.86 1.51
CA GLU A 136 20.79 0.45 2.13
C GLU A 136 21.88 1.48 1.82
N ASP A 137 23.12 1.03 1.65
CA ASP A 137 24.25 1.86 1.21
C ASP A 137 24.21 2.23 -0.28
N ARG A 138 23.23 1.69 -1.03
CA ARG A 138 22.99 1.87 -2.46
C ARG A 138 24.19 1.56 -3.34
N GLN A 139 24.99 0.58 -2.92
CA GLN A 139 26.16 0.09 -3.68
C GLN A 139 25.85 -1.16 -4.49
N HIS A 140 24.89 -1.96 -4.04
CA HIS A 140 24.52 -3.22 -4.68
C HIS A 140 23.05 -3.23 -5.05
N PHE A 141 22.77 -3.67 -6.27
CA PHE A 141 21.43 -3.88 -6.78
C PHE A 141 21.25 -5.36 -7.16
N PHE A 142 20.13 -5.95 -6.75
CA PHE A 142 19.80 -7.34 -6.99
C PHE A 142 18.51 -7.41 -7.80
N ILE A 143 18.49 -8.23 -8.85
CA ILE A 143 17.30 -8.41 -9.67
C ILE A 143 17.19 -9.85 -10.16
N THR A 144 15.98 -10.41 -10.07
CA THR A 144 15.65 -11.69 -10.66
C THR A 144 14.89 -11.53 -11.97
N TYR A 145 15.13 -12.40 -12.94
CA TYR A 145 14.41 -12.45 -14.21
C TYR A 145 14.40 -13.90 -14.76
N ARG A 146 13.58 -14.16 -15.78
CA ARG A 146 13.58 -15.42 -16.53
C ARG A 146 14.66 -15.41 -17.61
N VAL A 147 15.28 -16.55 -17.87
CA VAL A 147 16.35 -16.66 -18.88
C VAL A 147 15.81 -16.68 -20.31
N SER A 148 14.56 -17.13 -20.50
CA SER A 148 13.87 -17.13 -21.79
C SER A 148 12.42 -16.64 -21.67
N GLU A 149 11.80 -16.37 -22.81
CA GLU A 149 10.39 -15.93 -22.91
C GLU A 149 9.38 -16.99 -22.46
N GLU A 150 9.81 -18.25 -22.36
CA GLU A 150 8.94 -19.36 -21.99
C GLU A 150 8.48 -19.23 -20.53
N GLN A 151 7.20 -19.49 -20.27
CA GLN A 151 6.64 -19.36 -18.91
C GLN A 151 7.30 -20.29 -17.90
N ASP A 152 7.80 -21.44 -18.36
CA ASP A 152 8.49 -22.45 -17.57
C ASP A 152 10.02 -22.28 -17.53
N SER A 153 10.53 -21.16 -18.07
CA SER A 153 11.96 -20.87 -18.09
C SER A 153 12.57 -20.79 -16.70
N ALA A 154 13.85 -21.15 -16.60
CA ALA A 154 14.64 -20.95 -15.40
C ALA A 154 14.73 -19.46 -15.04
N PHE A 155 14.97 -19.20 -13.76
CA PHE A 155 15.21 -17.85 -13.26
C PHE A 155 16.70 -17.66 -12.98
N GLU A 156 17.19 -16.45 -13.19
CA GLU A 156 18.50 -15.98 -12.73
C GLU A 156 18.31 -14.89 -11.67
N LEU A 157 19.29 -14.77 -10.78
CA LEU A 157 19.51 -13.61 -9.93
C LEU A 157 20.80 -12.92 -10.39
N LEU A 158 20.70 -11.64 -10.72
CA LEU A 158 21.81 -10.77 -11.04
C LEU A 158 22.12 -9.86 -9.84
N LYS A 159 23.40 -9.77 -9.48
CA LYS A 159 23.96 -8.74 -8.60
C LYS A 159 24.72 -7.74 -9.46
N TYR A 160 24.37 -6.47 -9.33
CA TYR A 160 25.06 -5.35 -9.94
C TYR A 160 25.77 -4.52 -8.86
N ASN A 161 27.09 -4.38 -8.99
CA ASN A 161 27.88 -3.44 -8.20
C ASN A 161 27.90 -2.09 -8.93
N ILE A 162 27.26 -1.10 -8.34
CA ILE A 162 27.01 0.21 -8.94
C ILE A 162 28.31 1.01 -9.08
N THR A 163 29.17 0.96 -8.06
CA THR A 163 30.43 1.72 -8.04
C THR A 163 31.46 1.13 -8.97
N GLU A 164 31.55 -0.19 -9.02
CA GLU A 164 32.51 -0.89 -9.89
C GLU A 164 31.97 -1.11 -11.31
N MET A 165 30.67 -0.92 -11.54
CA MET A 165 29.97 -1.24 -12.78
C MET A 165 30.23 -2.69 -13.22
N THR A 166 30.10 -3.62 -12.27
CA THR A 166 30.30 -5.05 -12.50
C THR A 166 29.05 -5.83 -12.19
N CYS A 167 28.79 -6.90 -12.95
CA CYS A 167 27.68 -7.81 -12.72
C CYS A 167 28.15 -9.23 -12.48
N ALA A 168 27.42 -9.94 -11.63
CA ALA A 168 27.51 -11.38 -11.47
C ALA A 168 26.11 -11.98 -11.51
N THR A 169 25.97 -13.19 -12.03
CA THR A 169 24.69 -13.90 -12.09
C THR A 169 24.81 -15.28 -11.44
N ILE A 170 23.71 -15.73 -10.85
CA ILE A 170 23.53 -17.12 -10.42
C ILE A 170 22.20 -17.64 -10.97
N GLU A 171 22.20 -18.88 -11.43
CA GLU A 171 20.96 -19.59 -11.76
C GLU A 171 20.22 -19.97 -10.47
N LEU A 172 18.92 -19.70 -10.43
CA LEU A 172 18.05 -20.15 -9.34
C LEU A 172 17.66 -21.62 -9.54
N PRO A 173 17.20 -22.32 -8.49
CA PRO A 173 16.81 -23.73 -8.60
C PRO A 173 15.80 -23.97 -9.72
N GLU A 174 16.01 -25.03 -10.51
CA GLU A 174 15.24 -25.36 -11.73
C GLU A 174 13.71 -25.42 -11.52
N LEU A 175 13.27 -25.78 -10.31
CA LEU A 175 11.84 -25.88 -9.97
C LEU A 175 11.19 -24.52 -9.62
N THR A 176 11.96 -23.43 -9.63
CA THR A 176 11.44 -22.09 -9.33
C THR A 176 10.45 -21.66 -10.41
N LYS A 177 9.19 -21.45 -10.02
CA LYS A 177 8.14 -20.95 -10.92
C LYS A 177 7.87 -19.46 -10.72
N ARG A 178 8.08 -18.97 -9.51
CA ARG A 178 7.91 -17.57 -9.17
C ARG A 178 8.85 -17.17 -8.04
N VAL A 179 9.38 -15.97 -8.13
CA VAL A 179 10.03 -15.27 -7.02
C VAL A 179 9.00 -14.31 -6.43
N ASN A 180 8.66 -14.47 -5.15
CA ASN A 180 7.62 -13.69 -4.48
C ASN A 180 8.17 -12.44 -3.79
N GLN A 181 9.38 -12.52 -3.24
CA GLN A 181 10.03 -11.43 -2.50
C GLN A 181 11.54 -11.64 -2.48
N LEU A 182 12.28 -10.52 -2.47
CA LEU A 182 13.70 -10.43 -2.11
C LEU A 182 13.79 -9.62 -0.82
N GLU A 183 14.71 -9.97 0.08
CA GLU A 183 14.93 -9.24 1.32
C GLU A 183 16.41 -9.30 1.71
N ILE A 184 17.03 -8.15 2.01
CA ILE A 184 18.45 -8.07 2.37
C ILE A 184 18.62 -8.00 3.90
N ASN A 185 19.46 -8.89 4.43
CA ASN A 185 20.03 -8.77 5.77
C ASN A 185 21.51 -8.39 5.66
N GLN A 186 21.82 -7.10 5.80
CA GLN A 186 23.20 -6.62 5.69
C GLN A 186 24.09 -7.08 6.83
N GLU A 187 23.55 -7.22 8.04
CA GLU A 187 24.33 -7.66 9.20
C GLU A 187 24.86 -9.10 9.06
N LEU A 188 24.17 -9.92 8.26
CA LEU A 188 24.59 -11.27 7.92
C LEU A 188 25.22 -11.38 6.53
N ASP A 189 25.33 -10.27 5.78
CA ASP A 189 25.71 -10.26 4.38
C ASP A 189 24.89 -11.26 3.54
N ARG A 190 23.57 -11.33 3.76
CA ARG A 190 22.68 -12.31 3.11
C ARG A 190 21.54 -11.64 2.38
N LEU A 191 21.27 -12.13 1.17
CA LEU A 191 20.03 -11.90 0.44
C LEU A 191 19.15 -13.14 0.57
N TYR A 192 17.90 -12.93 0.99
CA TYR A 192 16.89 -13.98 1.04
C TYR A 192 15.95 -13.86 -0.14
N LEU A 193 15.66 -14.97 -0.80
CA LEU A 193 14.68 -15.07 -1.88
C LEU A 193 13.56 -15.99 -1.44
N LEU A 194 12.33 -15.47 -1.48
CA LEU A 194 11.13 -16.24 -1.19
C LEU A 194 10.61 -16.86 -2.49
N LEU A 195 10.89 -18.14 -2.70
CA LEU A 195 10.66 -18.84 -3.96
C LEU A 195 9.42 -19.74 -3.87
N ASP A 196 8.62 -19.70 -4.93
CA ASP A 196 7.41 -20.48 -5.09
C ASP A 196 7.51 -21.37 -6.33
N ASN A 197 7.09 -22.62 -6.16
CA ASN A 197 7.27 -23.68 -7.15
C ASN A 197 5.93 -24.11 -7.77
N GLU A 198 4.88 -23.31 -7.60
CA GLU A 198 3.56 -23.55 -8.17
C GLU A 198 2.99 -22.30 -8.84
N ASP A 199 2.61 -22.42 -10.11
CA ASP A 199 1.82 -21.40 -10.80
C ASP A 199 0.32 -21.58 -10.51
N ARG A 200 -0.13 -20.93 -9.43
CA ARG A 200 -1.52 -21.04 -8.93
C ARG A 200 -2.54 -20.20 -9.72
N ILE A 201 -2.13 -19.52 -10.80
CA ILE A 201 -2.98 -18.64 -11.62
C ILE A 201 -3.70 -19.42 -12.76
N SER A 202 -3.35 -20.68 -13.00
CA SER A 202 -3.89 -21.47 -14.12
C SER A 202 -5.00 -22.46 -13.69
N GLY A 203 -6.21 -22.23 -14.20
CA GLY A 203 -7.36 -23.11 -13.99
C GLY A 203 -7.22 -24.49 -14.68
N LYS A 204 -7.71 -25.51 -13.98
CA LYS A 204 -7.88 -26.94 -14.36
C LYS A 204 -6.69 -27.90 -14.17
N ASN A 205 -5.44 -27.46 -14.16
CA ASN A 205 -4.28 -28.35 -13.93
C ASN A 205 -3.32 -27.78 -12.86
N GLN A 206 -3.84 -27.53 -11.66
CA GLN A 206 -2.99 -27.25 -10.50
C GLN A 206 -2.13 -28.48 -10.20
N ARG A 207 -0.81 -28.34 -10.35
CA ARG A 207 0.17 -29.33 -9.91
C ARG A 207 1.17 -28.58 -9.05
N ILE A 208 1.35 -29.06 -7.82
CA ILE A 208 2.49 -28.67 -6.98
C ILE A 208 3.72 -29.32 -7.62
N ILE A 209 4.57 -28.53 -8.28
CA ILE A 209 5.79 -29.01 -8.94
C ILE A 209 6.98 -28.73 -8.00
N GLY A 210 6.99 -29.40 -6.84
CA GLY A 210 8.05 -29.25 -5.83
C GLY A 210 7.67 -28.40 -4.62
N GLN A 211 8.57 -28.34 -3.63
CA GLN A 211 8.35 -27.66 -2.36
C GLN A 211 8.84 -26.20 -2.45
N PRO A 212 8.01 -25.17 -2.17
CA PRO A 212 8.48 -23.79 -2.08
C PRO A 212 9.63 -23.64 -1.09
N GLN A 213 10.44 -22.60 -1.21
CA GLN A 213 11.68 -22.48 -0.43
C GLN A 213 12.03 -21.03 -0.10
N LEU A 214 12.69 -20.84 1.04
CA LEU A 214 13.46 -19.64 1.34
C LEU A 214 14.92 -19.93 0.99
N LEU A 215 15.47 -19.23 0.00
CA LEU A 215 16.85 -19.39 -0.45
C LEU A 215 17.71 -18.26 0.12
N ALA A 216 18.85 -18.59 0.72
CA ALA A 216 19.84 -17.58 1.14
C ALA A 216 21.04 -17.56 0.21
N VAL A 217 21.43 -16.35 -0.20
CA VAL A 217 22.60 -16.07 -1.04
C VAL A 217 23.52 -15.15 -0.26
N ASN A 218 24.80 -15.52 -0.17
CA ASN A 218 25.82 -14.65 0.39
C ASN A 218 26.05 -13.44 -0.52
N ILE A 219 25.98 -12.23 0.00
CA ILE A 219 26.14 -11.02 -0.78
C ILE A 219 27.59 -10.83 -1.23
N ARG A 220 28.58 -11.21 -0.41
CA ARG A 220 30.01 -10.92 -0.68
C ARG A 220 30.57 -11.79 -1.80
N ASP A 221 30.41 -13.10 -1.71
CA ASP A 221 30.93 -14.03 -2.73
C ASP A 221 29.89 -14.44 -3.78
N PHE A 222 28.64 -13.97 -3.60
CA PHE A 222 27.52 -14.18 -4.51
C PHE A 222 27.24 -15.65 -4.82
N LYS A 223 27.22 -16.47 -3.77
CA LYS A 223 26.90 -17.90 -3.84
C LYS A 223 25.69 -18.24 -3.00
N VAL A 224 24.94 -19.24 -3.46
CA VAL A 224 23.89 -19.89 -2.68
C VAL A 224 24.54 -20.56 -1.46
N GLU A 225 24.08 -20.22 -0.26
CA GLU A 225 24.56 -20.85 0.98
C GLU A 225 23.67 -22.02 1.39
N GLU A 226 22.36 -21.78 1.47
CA GLU A 226 21.40 -22.73 2.03
C GLU A 226 19.99 -22.45 1.50
N SER A 227 19.17 -23.50 1.46
CA SER A 227 17.76 -23.44 1.10
C SER A 227 16.92 -24.14 2.17
N PHE A 228 15.87 -23.46 2.63
CA PHE A 228 14.90 -23.98 3.59
C PHE A 228 13.55 -24.24 2.91
N GLY A 229 13.12 -25.50 2.90
CA GLY A 229 11.82 -25.89 2.34
C GLY A 229 10.64 -25.40 3.19
N LEU A 230 9.66 -24.79 2.54
CA LEU A 230 8.41 -24.27 3.12
C LEU A 230 7.26 -25.26 2.86
N ASP A 231 6.29 -25.35 3.77
CA ASP A 231 5.22 -26.35 3.65
C ASP A 231 4.06 -25.91 2.75
N HIS A 232 3.91 -24.60 2.55
CA HIS A 232 2.77 -23.98 1.88
C HIS A 232 3.23 -22.83 0.98
N ALA A 233 2.32 -22.35 0.13
CA ALA A 233 2.57 -21.20 -0.73
C ALA A 233 3.08 -19.98 0.07
N PRO A 234 4.26 -19.42 -0.25
CA PRO A 234 4.79 -18.30 0.51
C PRO A 234 4.03 -17.00 0.22
N LEU A 235 3.71 -16.23 1.26
CA LEU A 235 3.02 -14.95 1.16
C LEU A 235 3.92 -13.75 1.47
N SER A 236 4.72 -13.85 2.52
CA SER A 236 5.62 -12.77 2.95
C SER A 236 6.77 -13.29 3.79
N PHE A 237 7.87 -12.54 3.77
CA PHE A 237 9.01 -12.70 4.66
C PHE A 237 9.42 -11.33 5.21
N TYR A 238 9.74 -11.24 6.51
CA TYR A 238 10.24 -9.99 7.09
C TYR A 238 11.40 -10.28 8.04
N ILE A 239 12.45 -9.46 7.98
CA ILE A 239 13.57 -9.50 8.92
C ILE A 239 13.19 -8.73 10.19
N LEU A 240 13.35 -9.36 11.35
CA LEU A 240 12.96 -8.85 12.67
C LEU A 240 14.16 -8.30 13.47
N GLY A 241 15.31 -8.14 12.81
CA GLY A 241 16.60 -7.81 13.39
C GLY A 241 17.69 -8.76 12.88
N LYS A 242 18.88 -8.71 13.49
CA LYS A 242 20.07 -9.38 12.99
C LYS A 242 19.88 -10.86 12.59
N ASN A 243 19.30 -11.66 13.48
CA ASN A 243 19.31 -13.12 13.35
C ASN A 243 17.92 -13.75 13.27
N LYS A 244 16.84 -12.97 13.19
CA LYS A 244 15.48 -13.51 13.18
C LYS A 244 14.67 -12.96 12.04
N GLY A 245 13.80 -13.78 11.49
CA GLY A 245 12.83 -13.37 10.48
C GLY A 245 11.55 -14.17 10.60
N VAL A 246 10.46 -13.63 10.08
CA VAL A 246 9.15 -14.28 10.07
C VAL A 246 8.73 -14.57 8.64
N VAL A 247 8.35 -15.83 8.37
CA VAL A 247 7.77 -16.25 7.10
C VAL A 247 6.30 -16.58 7.31
N THR A 248 5.45 -16.05 6.44
CA THR A 248 4.03 -16.42 6.35
C THR A 248 3.79 -17.19 5.07
N CYS A 249 3.17 -18.36 5.19
CA CYS A 249 2.76 -19.17 4.06
C CYS A 249 1.27 -19.51 4.18
N GLN A 250 0.55 -19.56 3.07
CA GLN A 250 -0.83 -20.02 3.02
C GLN A 250 -1.21 -20.44 1.60
N ASP A 251 -1.67 -21.68 1.47
CA ASP A 251 -2.21 -22.19 0.22
C ASP A 251 -3.48 -21.43 -0.17
N TRP A 252 -3.67 -21.21 -1.46
CA TRP A 252 -4.88 -20.59 -1.99
C TRP A 252 -5.17 -21.11 -3.40
N ALA A 253 -6.44 -21.10 -3.78
CA ALA A 253 -6.90 -21.47 -5.11
C ALA A 253 -7.96 -20.50 -5.62
N ILE A 254 -7.82 -20.08 -6.87
CA ILE A 254 -8.86 -19.32 -7.54
C ILE A 254 -9.92 -20.29 -8.06
N LYS A 255 -11.15 -20.13 -7.58
CA LYS A 255 -12.33 -20.84 -8.09
C LYS A 255 -13.25 -19.87 -8.82
N SER A 256 -13.81 -20.35 -9.92
CA SER A 256 -14.76 -19.59 -10.72
C SER A 256 -16.15 -20.19 -10.60
N TYR A 257 -17.14 -19.37 -10.23
CA TYR A 257 -18.53 -19.76 -10.09
C TYR A 257 -19.42 -18.85 -10.93
N TYR A 258 -20.52 -19.38 -11.45
CA TYR A 258 -21.53 -18.57 -12.09
C TYR A 258 -22.58 -18.13 -11.06
N VAL A 259 -22.67 -16.83 -10.81
CA VAL A 259 -23.70 -16.24 -9.96
C VAL A 259 -24.55 -15.31 -10.83
N ASN A 260 -25.85 -15.62 -10.95
CA ASN A 260 -26.80 -14.88 -11.80
C ASN A 260 -26.31 -14.73 -13.26
N GLY A 261 -25.76 -15.80 -13.84
CA GLY A 261 -25.24 -15.81 -15.21
C GLY A 261 -23.93 -15.05 -15.43
N LYS A 262 -23.31 -14.51 -14.37
CA LYS A 262 -21.99 -13.85 -14.43
C LYS A 262 -20.93 -14.74 -13.80
N LEU A 263 -19.80 -14.87 -14.49
CA LEU A 263 -18.61 -15.50 -13.93
C LEU A 263 -18.08 -14.61 -12.79
N GLN A 264 -18.01 -15.16 -11.59
CA GLN A 264 -17.37 -14.56 -10.43
C GLN A 264 -16.17 -15.42 -10.06
N TRP A 265 -15.10 -14.75 -9.67
CA TRP A 265 -13.86 -15.38 -9.21
C TRP A 265 -13.79 -15.20 -7.70
N HIS A 266 -13.46 -16.27 -7.00
CA HIS A 266 -13.27 -16.28 -5.55
C HIS A 266 -11.95 -16.97 -5.21
N ILE A 267 -11.25 -16.46 -4.19
CA ILE A 267 -10.03 -17.06 -3.69
C ILE A 267 -10.42 -17.91 -2.48
N ASP A 268 -10.33 -19.22 -2.64
CA ASP A 268 -10.44 -20.16 -1.53
C ASP A 268 -9.07 -20.25 -0.85
N VAL A 269 -9.00 -19.84 0.42
CA VAL A 269 -7.81 -20.03 1.24
C VAL A 269 -7.77 -21.42 1.85
N GLY A 270 -6.58 -22.01 1.86
CA GLY A 270 -6.29 -23.32 2.41
C GLY A 270 -5.49 -23.24 3.71
N ARG A 271 -4.68 -24.27 3.93
CA ARG A 271 -3.78 -24.37 5.08
C ARG A 271 -2.64 -23.36 4.96
N GLY A 272 -2.07 -23.00 6.09
CA GLY A 272 -0.94 -22.09 6.15
C GLY A 272 -0.14 -22.21 7.44
N SER A 273 0.82 -21.31 7.57
CA SER A 273 1.63 -21.18 8.78
C SER A 273 2.27 -19.81 8.91
N ILE A 274 2.48 -19.37 10.14
CA ILE A 274 3.41 -18.30 10.50
C ILE A 274 4.60 -18.96 11.19
N THR A 275 5.82 -18.72 10.70
CA THR A 275 7.04 -19.36 11.20
C THR A 275 8.07 -18.30 11.57
N LEU A 276 8.52 -18.30 12.83
CA LEU A 276 9.69 -17.56 13.26
C LEU A 276 10.94 -18.40 12.96
N LEU A 277 11.88 -17.82 12.23
CA LEU A 277 13.13 -18.46 11.80
C LEU A 277 14.33 -17.84 12.50
N ASP A 278 15.32 -18.68 12.81
CA ASP A 278 16.70 -18.25 13.01
C ASP A 278 17.35 -18.08 11.64
N LEU A 279 17.76 -16.86 11.30
CA LEU A 279 18.32 -16.51 9.99
C LEU A 279 19.76 -16.97 9.79
N GLN A 280 20.51 -17.26 10.86
CA GLN A 280 21.87 -17.80 10.76
C GLN A 280 21.85 -19.26 10.30
N THR A 281 20.90 -20.02 10.82
CA THR A 281 20.77 -21.47 10.59
C THR A 281 19.59 -21.87 9.70
N GLN A 282 18.76 -20.90 9.32
CA GLN A 282 17.48 -21.05 8.62
C GLN A 282 16.53 -22.08 9.23
N LYS A 283 16.62 -22.29 10.55
CA LYS A 283 15.79 -23.25 11.27
C LYS A 283 14.57 -22.57 11.88
N PRO A 284 13.40 -23.22 11.84
CA PRO A 284 12.24 -22.81 12.62
C PRO A 284 12.57 -22.80 14.11
N LEU A 285 12.40 -21.63 14.73
CA LEU A 285 12.39 -21.45 16.17
C LEU A 285 11.00 -21.77 16.71
N GLU A 286 9.97 -21.21 16.06
CA GLU A 286 8.56 -21.42 16.41
C GLU A 286 7.71 -21.49 15.14
N LYS A 287 6.64 -22.30 15.18
CA LYS A 287 5.76 -22.50 14.02
C LYS A 287 4.30 -22.62 14.44
N TYR A 288 3.47 -21.78 13.85
CA TYR A 288 2.04 -21.65 14.13
C TYR A 288 1.26 -22.12 12.92
N LYS A 289 0.65 -23.30 13.01
CA LYS A 289 -0.10 -23.92 11.91
C LYS A 289 -1.52 -23.36 11.82
N VAL A 290 -1.98 -23.17 10.60
CA VAL A 290 -3.33 -22.68 10.28
C VAL A 290 -4.01 -23.73 9.42
N ASP A 291 -4.99 -24.44 9.98
CA ASP A 291 -5.67 -25.51 9.26
C ASP A 291 -6.70 -24.98 8.25
N GLU A 292 -7.29 -23.81 8.53
CA GLU A 292 -8.25 -23.14 7.67
C GLU A 292 -8.49 -21.67 8.04
N GLY A 293 -8.94 -20.88 7.06
CA GLY A 293 -9.27 -19.46 7.24
C GLY A 293 -8.08 -18.54 6.98
N ASN A 294 -8.37 -17.25 6.82
CA ASN A 294 -7.35 -16.26 6.43
C ASN A 294 -6.33 -16.04 7.55
N ILE A 295 -5.07 -15.85 7.15
CA ILE A 295 -4.06 -15.20 7.97
C ILE A 295 -4.14 -13.70 7.70
N TYR A 296 -4.28 -12.89 8.74
CA TYR A 296 -4.17 -11.45 8.67
C TYR A 296 -2.89 -11.01 9.34
N TRP A 297 -2.19 -10.04 8.77
CA TRP A 297 -0.97 -9.52 9.38
C TRP A 297 -0.76 -8.03 9.12
N GLN A 298 0.04 -7.42 9.99
CA GLN A 298 0.54 -6.06 9.88
C GLN A 298 2.05 -6.08 10.13
N TRP A 299 2.81 -5.37 9.29
CA TRP A 299 4.25 -5.17 9.43
C TRP A 299 4.52 -3.72 9.78
N PHE A 300 5.27 -3.49 10.85
CA PHE A 300 5.70 -2.17 11.31
C PHE A 300 7.20 -2.07 11.10
N THR A 301 7.60 -1.41 10.01
CA THR A 301 8.99 -1.43 9.50
C THR A 301 9.97 -0.74 10.44
N GLU A 302 9.62 0.43 10.98
CA GLU A 302 10.50 1.21 11.88
C GLU A 302 10.80 0.45 13.17
N GLU A 303 9.77 -0.15 13.78
CA GLU A 303 9.91 -0.90 15.03
C GLU A 303 10.29 -2.37 14.80
N GLN A 304 10.31 -2.84 13.55
CA GLN A 304 10.52 -4.24 13.16
C GLN A 304 9.57 -5.22 13.88
N ILE A 305 8.28 -4.86 13.95
CA ILE A 305 7.25 -5.65 14.65
C ILE A 305 6.29 -6.28 13.64
N TYR A 306 6.08 -7.60 13.78
CA TYR A 306 5.05 -8.32 13.04
C TYR A 306 3.88 -8.68 13.95
N ILE A 307 2.68 -8.26 13.57
CA ILE A 307 1.42 -8.65 14.24
C ILE A 307 0.69 -9.62 13.34
N GLY A 308 0.49 -10.85 13.80
CA GLY A 308 -0.23 -11.91 13.10
C GLY A 308 -1.54 -12.26 13.79
N HIS A 309 -2.58 -12.54 13.00
CA HIS A 309 -3.86 -13.05 13.46
C HIS A 309 -4.34 -14.20 12.58
N TYR A 310 -4.75 -15.31 13.21
CA TYR A 310 -5.40 -16.42 12.52
C TYR A 310 -6.43 -17.07 13.44
N GLN A 311 -7.27 -17.94 12.88
CA GLN A 311 -8.27 -18.71 13.63
C GLN A 311 -7.97 -20.20 13.56
N SER A 312 -8.37 -20.93 14.59
CA SER A 312 -8.42 -22.39 14.60
C SER A 312 -9.83 -22.86 14.95
N ARG A 313 -10.22 -24.05 14.47
CA ARG A 313 -11.48 -24.69 14.87
C ARG A 313 -11.23 -25.64 16.03
N GLU A 314 -11.94 -25.42 17.14
CA GLU A 314 -12.01 -26.37 18.25
C GLU A 314 -13.14 -27.38 18.03
N SER A 315 -14.24 -26.95 17.41
CA SER A 315 -15.36 -27.80 16.99
C SER A 315 -16.10 -27.20 15.80
N ARG A 316 -17.16 -27.84 15.32
CA ARG A 316 -17.98 -27.33 14.21
C ARG A 316 -18.55 -25.93 14.48
N THR A 317 -18.77 -25.56 15.74
CA THR A 317 -19.40 -24.29 16.14
C THR A 317 -18.47 -23.38 16.94
N LYS A 318 -17.33 -23.90 17.44
CA LYS A 318 -16.42 -23.15 18.29
C LYS A 318 -15.08 -22.91 17.59
N ARG A 319 -14.67 -21.65 17.60
CA ARG A 319 -13.40 -21.18 17.04
C ARG A 319 -12.57 -20.51 18.13
N ASN A 320 -11.25 -20.63 18.02
CA ASN A 320 -10.29 -19.85 18.79
C ASN A 320 -9.57 -18.90 17.83
N TYR A 321 -9.25 -17.72 18.33
CA TYR A 321 -8.65 -16.62 17.60
C TYR A 321 -7.28 -16.34 18.22
N HIS A 322 -6.23 -16.55 17.43
CA HIS A 322 -4.85 -16.44 17.87
C HIS A 322 -4.30 -15.09 17.41
N PHE A 323 -3.61 -14.41 18.31
CA PHE A 323 -2.87 -13.18 18.05
C PHE A 323 -1.42 -13.36 18.45
N LEU A 324 -0.52 -13.02 17.54
CA LEU A 324 0.92 -13.11 17.71
C LEU A 324 1.52 -11.72 17.55
N LYS A 325 2.37 -11.30 18.49
CA LYS A 325 3.34 -10.22 18.31
C LYS A 325 4.70 -10.87 18.22
N ILE A 326 5.38 -10.69 17.09
CA ILE A 326 6.67 -11.31 16.78
C ILE A 326 7.68 -10.18 16.58
N THR A 327 8.80 -10.30 17.30
CA THR A 327 9.92 -9.33 17.29
C THR A 327 11.26 -10.07 17.25
N GLY A 328 12.36 -9.33 17.14
CA GLY A 328 13.72 -9.86 17.29
C GLY A 328 13.97 -10.54 18.64
N GLU A 329 13.19 -10.24 19.68
CA GLU A 329 13.32 -10.85 21.02
C GLU A 329 12.58 -12.18 21.12
N GLY A 330 11.44 -12.34 20.43
CA GLY A 330 10.67 -13.58 20.44
C GLY A 330 9.20 -13.38 20.07
N VAL A 331 8.36 -14.32 20.49
CA VAL A 331 6.91 -14.31 20.22
C VAL A 331 6.12 -14.13 21.51
N GLU A 332 5.17 -13.18 21.47
CA GLU A 332 4.12 -13.04 22.47
C GLU A 332 2.78 -13.49 21.86
N SER A 333 2.20 -14.57 22.38
CA SER A 333 0.95 -15.13 21.88
C SER A 333 -0.22 -14.92 22.85
N LYS A 334 -1.41 -14.64 22.30
CA LYS A 334 -2.67 -14.56 23.05
C LYS A 334 -3.81 -15.21 22.26
N ASP A 335 -4.55 -16.05 22.96
CA ASP A 335 -5.72 -16.74 22.42
C ASP A 335 -7.01 -16.13 22.98
N LEU A 336 -7.96 -15.86 22.09
CA LEU A 336 -9.28 -15.33 22.42
C LEU A 336 -10.37 -16.27 21.89
N THR A 337 -11.48 -16.36 22.60
CA THR A 337 -12.65 -17.14 22.17
C THR A 337 -13.72 -16.28 21.51
N ALA A 338 -13.66 -14.96 21.70
CA ALA A 338 -14.58 -14.01 21.09
C ALA A 338 -14.09 -13.62 19.69
N GLU A 339 -14.99 -13.63 18.71
CA GLU A 339 -14.69 -13.27 17.32
C GLU A 339 -14.21 -11.81 17.23
N PRO A 340 -13.05 -11.55 16.62
CA PRO A 340 -12.59 -10.21 16.34
C PRO A 340 -13.36 -9.65 15.14
N LEU A 341 -13.97 -8.48 15.32
CA LEU A 341 -14.61 -7.70 14.27
C LEU A 341 -13.64 -6.77 13.56
N ASN A 342 -12.67 -6.25 14.33
CA ASN A 342 -11.61 -5.37 13.87
C ASN A 342 -10.50 -5.36 14.92
N PHE A 343 -9.26 -5.07 14.53
CA PHE A 343 -8.16 -4.88 15.46
C PHE A 343 -7.18 -3.83 14.95
N GLY A 344 -6.38 -3.28 15.85
CA GLY A 344 -5.27 -2.39 15.52
C GLY A 344 -4.21 -2.40 16.61
N TYR A 345 -2.96 -2.58 16.19
CA TYR A 345 -1.77 -2.43 17.04
C TYR A 345 -1.21 -1.01 16.91
N TYR A 346 -0.78 -0.45 18.03
CA TYR A 346 -0.24 0.90 18.15
C TYR A 346 1.13 0.81 18.82
N PRO A 347 2.24 0.84 18.05
CA PRO A 347 3.60 0.67 18.57
C PRO A 347 3.96 1.65 19.68
N GLU A 348 3.45 2.88 19.62
CA GLU A 348 3.76 3.95 20.57
C GLU A 348 3.31 3.65 22.01
N ASP A 349 2.26 2.82 22.16
CA ASP A 349 1.79 2.36 23.46
C ASP A 349 2.11 0.87 23.70
N ASP A 350 2.68 0.18 22.71
CA ASP A 350 2.84 -1.28 22.65
C ASP A 350 1.55 -2.03 23.07
N LYS A 351 0.45 -1.65 22.42
CA LYS A 351 -0.90 -2.17 22.70
C LYS A 351 -1.62 -2.65 21.46
N LEU A 352 -2.28 -3.79 21.59
CA LEU A 352 -3.20 -4.34 20.59
C LEU A 352 -4.66 -4.21 21.09
N TYR A 353 -5.46 -3.49 20.33
CA TYR A 353 -6.89 -3.31 20.57
C TYR A 353 -7.67 -4.23 19.65
N ILE A 354 -8.57 -5.04 20.20
CA ILE A 354 -9.36 -6.04 19.46
C ILE A 354 -10.83 -5.79 19.75
N LEU A 355 -11.56 -5.32 18.74
CA LEU A 355 -12.98 -5.05 18.83
C LEU A 355 -13.78 -6.34 18.64
N HIS A 356 -14.71 -6.62 19.55
CA HIS A 356 -15.65 -7.74 19.47
C HIS A 356 -17.08 -7.22 19.34
N LYS A 357 -18.07 -8.13 19.29
CA LYS A 357 -19.48 -7.76 19.22
C LYS A 357 -19.93 -6.76 20.28
N ASP A 358 -19.63 -6.98 21.56
CA ASP A 358 -20.12 -6.11 22.66
C ASP A 358 -19.00 -5.54 23.56
N THR A 359 -17.75 -5.90 23.27
CA THR A 359 -16.57 -5.56 24.06
C THR A 359 -15.41 -5.14 23.17
N ILE A 360 -14.38 -4.60 23.81
CA ILE A 360 -13.03 -4.46 23.26
C ILE A 360 -12.06 -5.17 24.21
N SER A 361 -11.20 -6.02 23.66
CA SER A 361 -10.08 -6.61 24.38
C SER A 361 -8.86 -5.73 24.15
N ILE A 362 -8.10 -5.45 25.20
CA ILE A 362 -6.83 -4.72 25.12
C ILE A 362 -5.75 -5.65 25.64
N ILE A 363 -4.77 -5.93 24.79
CA ILE A 363 -3.53 -6.60 25.17
C ILE A 363 -2.47 -5.50 25.30
N ASP A 364 -2.00 -5.31 26.52
CA ASP A 364 -0.90 -4.43 26.87
C ASP A 364 0.35 -5.30 27.05
N TYR A 365 1.26 -5.21 26.08
CA TYR A 365 2.46 -6.05 26.04
C TYR A 365 3.52 -5.56 27.04
N GLN A 366 3.57 -4.25 27.34
CA GLN A 366 4.52 -3.68 28.32
C GLN A 366 4.34 -4.27 29.72
N ILE A 367 3.08 -4.50 30.13
CA ILE A 367 2.76 -5.08 31.45
C ILE A 367 2.20 -6.50 31.36
N ASN A 368 2.25 -7.13 30.18
CA ASN A 368 1.71 -8.45 29.87
C ASN A 368 0.29 -8.68 30.46
N ARG A 369 -0.59 -7.72 30.22
CA ARG A 369 -1.97 -7.75 30.74
C ARG A 369 -2.97 -7.78 29.61
N THR A 370 -3.98 -8.63 29.74
CA THR A 370 -5.16 -8.61 28.88
C THR A 370 -6.39 -8.24 29.69
N ALA A 371 -7.18 -7.29 29.20
CA ALA A 371 -8.42 -6.87 29.85
C ALA A 371 -9.53 -6.62 28.83
N ASN A 372 -10.76 -6.89 29.25
CA ASN A 372 -11.96 -6.74 28.43
C ASN A 372 -12.84 -5.61 28.96
N TYR A 373 -13.24 -4.72 28.08
CA TYR A 373 -14.06 -3.56 28.41
C TYR A 373 -15.34 -3.54 27.60
N LYS A 374 -16.45 -3.14 28.22
CA LYS A 374 -17.74 -3.06 27.54
C LYS A 374 -17.77 -1.87 26.57
N THR A 375 -18.19 -2.14 25.35
CA THR A 375 -18.41 -1.12 24.30
C THR A 375 -19.85 -1.13 23.79
N GLY A 376 -20.62 -2.18 24.13
CA GLY A 376 -21.94 -2.48 23.59
C GLY A 376 -21.88 -2.86 22.11
N ASN A 377 -23.03 -3.18 21.51
CA ASN A 377 -23.09 -3.74 20.16
C ASN A 377 -22.30 -2.95 19.10
N ASN A 378 -21.31 -3.59 18.47
CA ASN A 378 -20.40 -3.09 17.44
C ASN A 378 -20.71 -3.69 16.05
N LEU A 379 -21.93 -4.20 15.88
CA LEU A 379 -22.45 -4.65 14.60
C LEU A 379 -23.63 -3.79 14.17
N TYR A 380 -23.66 -3.44 12.89
CA TYR A 380 -24.89 -3.03 12.21
C TYR A 380 -25.28 -4.05 11.17
N LYS A 381 -26.39 -4.75 11.39
CA LYS A 381 -26.75 -5.95 10.61
C LYS A 381 -25.55 -6.93 10.64
N GLU A 382 -24.93 -7.19 9.51
CA GLU A 382 -23.75 -8.05 9.36
C GLU A 382 -22.44 -7.24 9.20
N HIS A 383 -22.49 -5.91 9.25
CA HIS A 383 -21.32 -5.05 9.06
C HIS A 383 -20.65 -4.68 10.40
N PRO A 384 -19.36 -5.00 10.58
CA PRO A 384 -18.60 -4.63 11.77
C PRO A 384 -18.32 -3.12 11.83
N TYR A 385 -18.23 -2.60 13.05
CA TYR A 385 -17.69 -1.27 13.31
C TYR A 385 -16.16 -1.33 13.23
N THR A 386 -15.54 -0.20 12.93
CA THR A 386 -14.09 -0.03 12.93
C THR A 386 -13.65 0.64 14.23
N PHE A 387 -12.54 0.20 14.80
CA PHE A 387 -11.83 0.89 15.87
C PHE A 387 -10.68 1.71 15.28
N ARG A 388 -10.55 2.98 15.70
CA ARG A 388 -9.44 3.84 15.32
C ARG A 388 -9.02 4.70 16.50
N LYS A 389 -7.74 4.65 16.88
CA LYS A 389 -7.15 5.63 17.79
C LYS A 389 -6.99 6.95 17.05
N ILE A 390 -7.32 8.06 17.72
CA ILE A 390 -7.04 9.38 17.19
C ILE A 390 -5.56 9.67 17.52
N PRO A 391 -4.71 9.99 16.52
CA PRO A 391 -3.27 10.11 16.74
C PRO A 391 -2.94 11.14 17.83
N ALA A 392 -1.84 10.93 18.56
CA ALA A 392 -1.37 11.80 19.65
C ALA A 392 -2.40 12.15 20.76
N THR A 393 -3.54 11.44 20.86
CA THR A 393 -4.56 11.67 21.90
C THR A 393 -4.75 10.46 22.81
N ASP A 394 -5.45 10.67 23.93
CA ASP A 394 -6.00 9.61 24.78
C ASP A 394 -7.41 9.15 24.33
N LEU A 395 -7.77 9.40 23.07
CA LEU A 395 -9.10 9.14 22.53
C LEU A 395 -9.05 8.14 21.36
N ALA A 396 -10.09 7.33 21.29
CA ALA A 396 -10.37 6.48 20.15
C ALA A 396 -11.85 6.55 19.79
N VAL A 397 -12.16 6.09 18.58
CA VAL A 397 -13.50 6.04 18.04
C VAL A 397 -13.82 4.64 17.55
N ILE A 398 -15.02 4.18 17.90
CA ILE A 398 -15.59 2.94 17.37
C ILE A 398 -16.79 3.34 16.50
N TYR A 399 -16.71 3.15 15.20
CA TYR A 399 -17.66 3.76 14.27
C TYR A 399 -18.14 2.82 13.18
N SER A 400 -19.36 3.06 12.71
CA SER A 400 -19.96 2.38 11.57
C SER A 400 -19.71 3.17 10.29
N ASN A 401 -19.01 2.55 9.34
CA ASN A 401 -18.88 3.07 7.98
C ASN A 401 -20.23 3.16 7.27
N GLU A 402 -21.18 2.31 7.64
CA GLU A 402 -22.47 2.21 6.94
C GLU A 402 -23.52 3.19 7.47
N GLU A 403 -23.53 3.53 8.76
CA GLU A 403 -24.64 4.30 9.37
C GLU A 403 -24.29 5.66 9.96
N GLY A 404 -23.01 6.04 10.07
CA GLY A 404 -22.66 7.30 10.75
C GLY A 404 -22.76 7.22 12.28
N LYS A 405 -22.92 6.02 12.85
CA LYS A 405 -22.88 5.83 14.31
C LYS A 405 -21.44 5.84 14.78
N VAL A 406 -21.16 6.62 15.81
CA VAL A 406 -19.85 6.76 16.42
C VAL A 406 -19.96 6.56 17.92
N LYS A 407 -19.00 5.85 18.50
CA LYS A 407 -18.80 5.73 19.94
C LYS A 407 -17.45 6.34 20.26
N PHE A 408 -17.44 7.31 21.16
CA PHE A 408 -16.22 7.92 21.66
C PHE A 408 -15.70 7.10 22.84
N TYR A 409 -14.47 6.63 22.72
CA TYR A 409 -13.81 5.73 23.66
C TYR A 409 -12.62 6.46 24.31
N ASP A 410 -12.65 6.57 25.63
CA ASP A 410 -11.57 7.15 26.43
C ASP A 410 -10.54 6.03 26.72
N LEU A 411 -9.33 6.17 26.19
CA LEU A 411 -8.26 5.17 26.31
C LEU A 411 -7.65 5.11 27.71
N LYS A 412 -7.72 6.18 28.50
CA LYS A 412 -7.24 6.18 29.90
C LYS A 412 -8.22 5.46 30.81
N LYS A 413 -9.51 5.70 30.65
CA LYS A 413 -10.58 5.08 31.45
C LYS A 413 -11.03 3.73 30.89
N ASN A 414 -10.62 3.39 29.68
CA ASN A 414 -10.99 2.18 28.95
C ASN A 414 -12.51 1.98 28.87
N LYS A 415 -13.25 3.04 28.50
CA LYS A 415 -14.72 2.97 28.40
C LYS A 415 -15.27 3.85 27.28
N VAL A 416 -16.43 3.44 26.78
CA VAL A 416 -17.24 4.31 25.91
C VAL A 416 -17.86 5.41 26.77
N GLU A 417 -17.47 6.65 26.53
CA GLU A 417 -18.02 7.83 27.22
C GLU A 417 -19.32 8.30 26.56
N ARG A 418 -19.42 8.16 25.24
CA ARG A 418 -20.62 8.60 24.50
C ARG A 418 -20.86 7.80 23.24
N LYS A 419 -22.14 7.68 22.87
CA LYS A 419 -22.61 7.23 21.56
C LYS A 419 -23.31 8.38 20.86
N ALA A 420 -23.01 8.58 19.59
CA ALA A 420 -23.62 9.62 18.78
C ALA A 420 -23.99 9.05 17.39
N LEU A 421 -24.98 9.67 16.77
CA LEU A 421 -25.23 9.53 15.35
C LEU A 421 -24.81 10.85 14.71
N SER A 422 -23.75 10.84 13.91
CA SER A 422 -23.24 12.06 13.26
C SER A 422 -24.24 12.60 12.24
N GLY A 423 -24.21 13.91 12.05
CA GLY A 423 -24.95 14.64 11.02
C GLY A 423 -26.18 15.41 11.50
N ARG A 424 -26.57 16.43 10.72
CA ARG A 424 -27.75 17.27 11.03
C ARG A 424 -29.07 16.52 10.92
N THR A 425 -30.04 16.87 11.75
CA THR A 425 -31.38 16.27 11.78
C THR A 425 -32.08 16.31 10.42
N TRP A 426 -32.09 17.45 9.73
CA TRP A 426 -32.70 17.56 8.40
C TRP A 426 -31.90 16.86 7.29
N GLY A 427 -30.58 16.78 7.42
CA GLY A 427 -29.72 15.97 6.53
C GLY A 427 -30.03 14.48 6.64
N LYS A 428 -30.30 14.00 7.87
CA LYS A 428 -30.74 12.62 8.14
C LYS A 428 -32.12 12.31 7.55
N VAL A 429 -33.05 13.26 7.59
CA VAL A 429 -34.38 13.13 6.97
C VAL A 429 -34.25 13.08 5.44
N ALA A 430 -33.45 13.96 4.84
CA ALA A 430 -33.17 13.95 3.41
C ALA A 430 -32.53 12.63 2.94
N TYR A 431 -31.61 12.08 3.75
CA TYR A 431 -31.05 10.74 3.52
C TYR A 431 -32.11 9.64 3.53
N LEU A 432 -33.02 9.63 4.51
CA LEU A 432 -34.11 8.65 4.57
C LEU A 432 -34.96 8.66 3.28
N PHE A 433 -35.32 9.85 2.78
CA PHE A 433 -36.00 9.98 1.49
C PHE A 433 -35.15 9.50 0.31
N LYS A 434 -33.85 9.82 0.30
CA LYS A 434 -32.93 9.39 -0.76
C LYS A 434 -32.73 7.87 -0.79
N THR A 435 -32.71 7.19 0.35
CA THR A 435 -32.64 5.72 0.43
C THR A 435 -33.88 4.99 -0.07
N ILE A 436 -35.04 5.64 -0.03
CA ILE A 436 -36.28 5.09 -0.59
C ILE A 436 -36.25 5.15 -2.12
N ILE A 437 -35.59 6.17 -2.69
CA ILE A 437 -35.57 6.45 -4.14
C ILE A 437 -34.33 5.85 -4.83
N THR A 438 -33.19 5.75 -4.14
CA THR A 438 -31.90 5.27 -4.67
C THR A 438 -31.32 4.20 -3.75
N LYS A 439 -30.60 3.21 -4.30
CA LYS A 439 -29.90 2.21 -3.48
C LYS A 439 -29.00 2.93 -2.46
N PRO A 440 -29.01 2.52 -1.16
CA PRO A 440 -28.30 3.25 -0.12
C PRO A 440 -26.81 3.29 -0.42
N THR A 441 -26.24 4.50 -0.50
CA THR A 441 -24.81 4.73 -0.36
C THR A 441 -24.53 4.85 1.14
N GLY A 442 -23.64 4.01 1.69
CA GLY A 442 -23.26 4.03 3.10
C GLY A 442 -22.70 5.38 3.57
N ALA A 443 -22.59 5.57 4.88
CA ALA A 443 -22.27 6.86 5.48
C ALA A 443 -20.84 7.31 5.22
N MET A 444 -19.96 6.33 4.93
CA MET A 444 -18.53 6.55 4.73
C MET A 444 -17.96 7.48 5.79
N THR A 445 -18.28 7.15 7.05
CA THR A 445 -17.92 7.95 8.21
C THR A 445 -16.40 8.08 8.29
N MET A 446 -15.91 9.30 8.40
CA MET A 446 -14.48 9.60 8.56
C MET A 446 -14.31 10.55 9.74
N ILE A 447 -13.19 10.41 10.44
CA ILE A 447 -12.96 11.09 11.72
C ILE A 447 -11.55 11.66 11.75
N THR A 448 -11.43 12.90 12.20
CA THR A 448 -10.19 13.67 12.40
C THR A 448 -10.32 14.54 13.67
N ALA A 449 -9.25 15.24 14.04
CA ALA A 449 -9.16 16.14 15.19
C ALA A 449 -8.40 17.42 14.81
N ASN A 450 -8.62 18.49 15.57
CA ASN A 450 -7.82 19.71 15.45
C ASN A 450 -6.47 19.60 16.18
N ALA A 451 -5.61 20.59 15.97
CA ALA A 451 -4.27 20.65 16.56
C ALA A 451 -4.27 20.60 18.08
N GLU A 452 -5.19 21.31 18.72
CA GLU A 452 -5.35 21.37 20.18
C GLU A 452 -6.01 20.11 20.76
N GLN A 453 -6.54 19.25 19.90
CA GLN A 453 -7.23 17.99 20.25
C GLN A 453 -8.43 18.17 21.20
N ASP A 454 -8.97 19.38 21.27
CA ASP A 454 -10.18 19.70 22.03
C ASP A 454 -11.46 19.56 21.19
N LYS A 455 -11.31 19.42 19.86
CA LYS A 455 -12.39 19.19 18.90
C LYS A 455 -12.16 17.92 18.08
N LEU A 456 -13.25 17.20 17.83
CA LEU A 456 -13.31 16.04 16.95
C LEU A 456 -14.28 16.31 15.79
N TYR A 457 -13.81 16.05 14.59
CA TYR A 457 -14.55 16.26 13.36
C TYR A 457 -15.03 14.91 12.82
N VAL A 458 -16.34 14.72 12.75
CA VAL A 458 -16.94 13.49 12.21
C VAL A 458 -17.69 13.81 10.94
N TYR A 459 -17.10 13.44 9.82
CA TYR A 459 -17.73 13.53 8.51
C TYR A 459 -18.77 12.42 8.32
N ASN A 460 -19.91 12.79 7.75
CA ASN A 460 -20.96 11.86 7.35
C ASN A 460 -21.46 12.19 5.93
N ARG A 461 -21.23 11.26 5.00
CA ARG A 461 -21.61 11.43 3.59
C ARG A 461 -23.12 11.49 3.38
N MET A 462 -23.92 10.90 4.28
CA MET A 462 -25.38 10.91 4.17
C MET A 462 -25.97 12.29 4.43
N SER A 463 -25.50 12.96 5.49
CA SER A 463 -25.91 14.32 5.84
C SER A 463 -25.12 15.39 5.10
N ASN A 464 -23.99 15.00 4.50
CA ASN A 464 -23.04 15.86 3.80
C ASN A 464 -22.62 17.06 4.67
N ASP A 465 -22.21 16.75 5.89
CA ASP A 465 -21.71 17.70 6.86
C ASP A 465 -20.65 17.04 7.74
N ILE A 466 -19.89 17.88 8.42
CA ILE A 466 -18.93 17.50 9.44
C ILE A 466 -19.53 17.94 10.77
N THR A 467 -19.82 16.98 11.64
CA THR A 467 -20.26 17.30 13.01
C THR A 467 -19.03 17.57 13.86
N VAL A 468 -18.99 18.74 14.51
CA VAL A 468 -17.93 19.14 15.44
C VAL A 468 -18.35 18.75 16.85
N TYR A 469 -17.53 17.93 17.49
CA TYR A 469 -17.71 17.54 18.88
C TYR A 469 -16.60 18.15 19.73
N ASN A 470 -16.92 18.70 20.90
CA ASN A 470 -15.89 19.03 21.88
C ASN A 470 -15.33 17.80 22.59
N ARG A 471 -14.35 18.03 23.46
CA ARG A 471 -13.74 17.01 24.32
C ARG A 471 -14.70 16.27 25.25
N SER A 472 -15.84 16.89 25.58
CA SER A 472 -16.95 16.23 26.32
C SER A 472 -17.92 15.48 25.39
N PHE A 473 -17.55 15.35 24.12
CA PHE A 473 -18.29 14.73 23.03
C PHE A 473 -19.66 15.36 22.77
N GLN A 474 -19.90 16.59 23.22
CA GLN A 474 -21.13 17.33 22.89
C GLN A 474 -21.00 17.89 21.47
N PRO A 475 -22.01 17.73 20.61
CA PRO A 475 -22.02 18.41 19.33
C PRO A 475 -22.15 19.91 19.57
N GLU A 476 -21.19 20.68 19.07
CA GLU A 476 -21.19 22.14 19.17
C GLU A 476 -21.71 22.76 17.88
N GLU A 477 -21.28 22.23 16.75
CA GLU A 477 -21.52 22.82 15.43
C GLU A 477 -21.60 21.76 14.32
N TYR A 478 -22.13 22.19 13.18
CA TYR A 478 -22.12 21.43 11.94
C TYR A 478 -21.52 22.28 10.82
N VAL A 479 -20.38 21.83 10.30
CA VAL A 479 -19.75 22.46 9.13
C VAL A 479 -20.37 21.89 7.88
N VAL A 480 -21.00 22.77 7.10
CA VAL A 480 -21.68 22.39 5.85
C VAL A 480 -20.72 22.64 4.71
N THR A 481 -20.40 21.58 3.96
CA THR A 481 -19.54 21.73 2.81
C THR A 481 -20.32 22.38 1.66
N PRO A 482 -19.71 23.33 0.92
CA PRO A 482 -20.40 24.05 -0.16
C PRO A 482 -20.79 23.13 -1.32
N GLU A 483 -20.06 22.02 -1.49
CA GLU A 483 -20.36 20.93 -2.40
C GLU A 483 -20.36 19.60 -1.65
N PRO A 484 -20.92 18.50 -2.20
CA PRO A 484 -20.77 17.19 -1.62
C PRO A 484 -19.30 16.83 -1.37
N ALA A 485 -18.95 16.59 -0.10
CA ALA A 485 -17.63 16.11 0.26
C ALA A 485 -17.49 14.62 -0.10
N TYR A 486 -16.25 14.20 -0.32
CA TYR A 486 -15.90 12.80 -0.55
C TYR A 486 -15.16 12.21 0.64
N GLY A 487 -14.56 13.05 1.49
CA GLY A 487 -13.94 12.62 2.73
C GLY A 487 -13.22 13.74 3.45
N ILE A 488 -12.68 13.39 4.61
CA ILE A 488 -11.76 14.22 5.39
C ILE A 488 -10.49 13.42 5.68
N TYR A 489 -9.35 14.10 5.78
CA TYR A 489 -8.04 13.48 6.03
C TYR A 489 -7.31 14.20 7.15
N GLN A 490 -6.63 13.44 8.02
CA GLN A 490 -5.81 13.98 9.10
C GLN A 490 -4.35 14.02 8.65
N ILE A 491 -3.78 15.20 8.57
CA ILE A 491 -2.32 15.38 8.63
C ILE A 491 -1.93 15.25 10.10
N THR A 492 -0.93 14.44 10.42
CA THR A 492 -0.45 14.20 11.80
C THR A 492 0.84 14.92 12.13
N GLU A 493 1.70 15.13 11.12
CA GLU A 493 2.99 15.80 11.26
C GLU A 493 3.16 16.88 10.19
N PRO A 494 3.89 17.98 10.48
CA PRO A 494 4.49 18.32 11.77
C PRO A 494 3.46 18.83 12.78
N THR A 495 2.29 19.31 12.30
CA THR A 495 1.17 19.74 13.14
C THR A 495 -0.14 19.16 12.62
N MET A 496 -1.04 18.82 13.54
CA MET A 496 -2.32 18.23 13.20
C MET A 496 -3.24 19.19 12.45
N LYS A 497 -3.59 18.83 11.22
CA LYS A 497 -4.51 19.59 10.36
C LYS A 497 -5.54 18.67 9.71
N THR A 498 -6.72 19.22 9.44
CA THR A 498 -7.81 18.49 8.79
C THR A 498 -8.04 19.02 7.39
N LEU A 499 -7.85 18.16 6.39
CA LEU A 499 -8.20 18.45 5.00
C LEU A 499 -9.61 17.96 4.69
N VAL A 500 -10.36 18.74 3.92
CA VAL A 500 -11.71 18.39 3.44
C VAL A 500 -11.72 18.37 1.92
N PHE A 501 -12.08 17.21 1.36
CA PHE A 501 -12.11 16.97 -0.07
C PHE A 501 -13.54 17.03 -0.59
N THR A 502 -13.80 17.95 -1.51
CA THR A 502 -15.03 17.99 -2.30
C THR A 502 -14.74 17.62 -3.75
N GLY A 503 -15.76 17.66 -4.60
CA GLY A 503 -15.57 17.30 -6.00
C GLY A 503 -14.63 18.23 -6.75
N LYS A 504 -14.66 19.51 -6.42
CA LYS A 504 -13.88 20.54 -7.10
C LYS A 504 -12.85 21.22 -6.22
N ASN A 505 -12.99 21.15 -4.91
CA ASN A 505 -12.19 21.98 -4.02
C ASN A 505 -11.59 21.15 -2.88
N LEU A 506 -10.38 21.55 -2.51
CA LEU A 506 -9.67 21.15 -1.31
C LEU A 506 -9.74 22.30 -0.31
N TYR A 507 -10.08 21.98 0.94
CA TYR A 507 -10.12 22.94 2.04
C TYR A 507 -9.26 22.47 3.21
N GLU A 508 -8.74 23.43 3.99
CA GLU A 508 -8.38 23.22 5.38
C GLU A 508 -9.61 23.49 6.25
N LEU A 509 -9.82 22.68 7.29
CA LEU A 509 -10.82 22.96 8.31
C LEU A 509 -10.13 23.63 9.50
N VAL A 510 -10.30 24.95 9.62
CA VAL A 510 -9.70 25.80 10.67
C VAL A 510 -10.82 26.50 11.42
N ASP A 511 -10.83 26.43 12.75
CA ASP A 511 -11.84 27.08 13.59
C ASP A 511 -13.30 26.79 13.21
N ASN A 512 -13.56 25.59 12.67
CA ASN A 512 -14.86 25.13 12.13
C ASN A 512 -15.29 25.81 10.82
N GLU A 513 -14.42 26.62 10.21
CA GLU A 513 -14.60 27.21 8.88
C GLU A 513 -13.77 26.46 7.82
N LEU A 514 -14.21 26.54 6.57
CA LEU A 514 -13.55 25.87 5.44
C LEU A 514 -12.74 26.89 4.64
N ASP A 515 -11.43 26.86 4.84
CA ASP A 515 -10.49 27.70 4.11
C ASP A 515 -10.09 27.03 2.80
N LEU A 516 -10.38 27.69 1.67
CA LEU A 516 -10.11 27.15 0.35
C LEU A 516 -8.60 27.12 0.09
N LEU A 517 -8.04 25.93 -0.09
CA LEU A 517 -6.63 25.73 -0.44
C LEU A 517 -6.43 25.64 -1.95
N HIS A 518 -7.28 24.88 -2.64
CA HIS A 518 -7.15 24.64 -4.08
C HIS A 518 -8.49 24.34 -4.74
N SER A 519 -8.61 24.72 -6.02
CA SER A 519 -9.73 24.36 -6.90
C SER A 519 -9.23 23.52 -8.08
N PHE A 520 -9.60 22.24 -8.09
CA PHE A 520 -9.31 21.30 -9.16
C PHE A 520 -10.05 21.70 -10.45
N GLU A 521 -9.38 21.56 -11.58
CA GLU A 521 -9.94 21.90 -12.90
C GLU A 521 -11.13 21.02 -13.27
N LYS A 522 -11.07 19.75 -12.85
CA LYS A 522 -12.10 18.75 -13.14
C LYS A 522 -12.64 18.17 -11.86
N LYS A 523 -13.97 18.05 -11.82
CA LYS A 523 -14.66 17.38 -10.73
C LYS A 523 -14.21 15.91 -10.64
N THR A 524 -13.75 15.48 -9.47
CA THR A 524 -13.33 14.11 -9.17
C THR A 524 -13.82 13.67 -7.79
N ASP A 525 -14.11 12.38 -7.63
CA ASP A 525 -14.43 11.74 -6.35
C ASP A 525 -13.33 10.81 -5.87
N ARG A 526 -12.16 10.89 -6.51
CA ARG A 526 -11.00 10.05 -6.27
C ARG A 526 -9.81 10.93 -5.97
N PHE A 527 -9.36 10.81 -4.74
CA PHE A 527 -8.20 11.50 -4.21
C PHE A 527 -7.33 10.45 -3.55
N PHE A 528 -6.04 10.59 -3.79
CA PHE A 528 -5.01 9.97 -3.01
C PHE A 528 -4.35 11.06 -2.17
N VAL A 529 -4.11 10.76 -0.89
CA VAL A 529 -3.56 11.73 0.05
C VAL A 529 -2.54 11.03 0.92
N ALA A 530 -1.39 11.68 1.05
CA ALA A 530 -0.31 11.27 1.90
C ALA A 530 0.27 12.47 2.60
N SER A 531 0.54 12.32 3.89
CA SER A 531 1.23 13.35 4.68
C SER A 531 2.44 12.74 5.36
N GLU A 532 3.55 13.43 5.20
CA GLU A 532 4.81 13.18 5.88
C GLU A 532 5.23 14.47 6.60
N LYS A 533 6.25 14.39 7.44
CA LYS A 533 6.77 15.54 8.20
C LYS A 533 7.11 16.75 7.32
N ASN A 534 7.60 16.52 6.11
CA ASN A 534 8.12 17.58 5.23
C ASN A 534 7.18 17.92 4.06
N ARG A 535 6.18 17.08 3.76
CA ARG A 535 5.31 17.28 2.58
C ARG A 535 3.91 16.67 2.76
N VAL A 536 2.94 17.25 2.05
CA VAL A 536 1.63 16.63 1.82
C VAL A 536 1.44 16.46 0.33
N ILE A 537 1.30 15.21 -0.11
CA ILE A 537 1.04 14.86 -1.51
C ILE A 537 -0.45 14.60 -1.69
N ILE A 538 -1.06 15.32 -2.62
CA ILE A 538 -2.46 15.13 -3.01
C ILE A 538 -2.52 14.85 -4.50
N ALA A 539 -2.96 13.65 -4.87
CA ALA A 539 -3.14 13.27 -6.27
C ALA A 539 -4.62 13.02 -6.58
N SER A 540 -5.06 13.56 -7.71
CA SER A 540 -6.37 13.32 -8.30
C SER A 540 -6.22 12.64 -9.66
N GLU A 541 -7.34 12.38 -10.35
CA GLU A 541 -7.30 11.84 -11.71
C GLU A 541 -6.60 12.77 -12.73
N THR A 542 -6.40 14.05 -12.41
CA THR A 542 -5.94 15.07 -13.38
C THR A 542 -4.80 15.95 -12.90
N GLU A 543 -4.57 16.03 -11.59
CA GLU A 543 -3.64 16.96 -10.97
C GLU A 543 -2.90 16.29 -9.80
N LEU A 544 -1.63 16.64 -9.62
CA LEU A 544 -0.82 16.42 -8.42
C LEU A 544 -0.58 17.77 -7.75
N LEU A 545 -0.74 17.80 -6.43
CA LEU A 545 -0.35 18.91 -5.58
C LEU A 545 0.68 18.41 -4.56
N VAL A 546 1.73 19.19 -4.36
CA VAL A 546 2.66 19.03 -3.24
C VAL A 546 2.55 20.30 -2.40
N LEU A 547 2.14 20.11 -1.15
CA LEU A 547 1.90 21.20 -0.22
C LEU A 547 2.94 21.14 0.89
N GLU A 548 3.41 22.31 1.32
CA GLU A 548 4.21 22.43 2.53
C GLU A 548 3.29 22.17 3.75
N PRO A 549 3.60 21.23 4.66
CA PRO A 549 2.68 20.79 5.69
C PRO A 549 2.25 21.85 6.72
N GLU A 550 3.13 22.78 7.12
CA GLU A 550 2.82 23.78 8.16
C GLU A 550 1.86 24.86 7.65
N THR A 551 2.06 25.32 6.42
CA THR A 551 1.30 26.42 5.80
C THR A 551 0.21 25.93 4.86
N LEU A 552 0.27 24.66 4.42
CA LEU A 552 -0.52 24.08 3.34
C LEU A 552 -0.48 24.89 2.03
N LYS A 553 0.56 25.71 1.85
CA LYS A 553 0.79 26.41 0.60
C LYS A 553 1.19 25.38 -0.45
N THR A 554 0.54 25.46 -1.62
CA THR A 554 0.91 24.63 -2.77
C THR A 554 2.26 25.11 -3.30
N GLU A 555 3.31 24.33 -3.08
CA GLU A 555 4.65 24.60 -3.59
C GLU A 555 4.85 24.03 -4.99
N ASN A 556 4.13 22.95 -5.30
CA ASN A 556 4.13 22.41 -6.65
C ASN A 556 2.74 21.92 -7.08
N HIS A 557 2.42 22.18 -8.34
CA HIS A 557 1.16 21.82 -8.98
C HIS A 557 1.43 21.31 -10.39
N ILE A 558 1.11 20.04 -10.63
CA ILE A 558 1.35 19.37 -11.90
C ILE A 558 0.02 18.90 -12.47
N LYS A 559 -0.31 19.36 -13.68
CA LYS A 559 -1.46 18.89 -14.44
C LYS A 559 -1.06 17.74 -15.34
N PHE A 560 -1.59 16.55 -15.09
CA PHE A 560 -1.21 15.36 -15.85
C PHE A 560 -1.57 15.44 -17.34
N PHE A 561 -2.51 16.29 -17.74
CA PHE A 561 -3.02 16.35 -19.12
C PHE A 561 -2.90 17.74 -19.70
N VAL A 562 -2.60 17.80 -21.00
CA VAL A 562 -2.54 19.02 -21.79
C VAL A 562 -3.89 19.73 -21.83
N GLY A 563 -3.89 21.01 -21.47
CA GLY A 563 -5.05 21.90 -21.56
C GLY A 563 -5.52 22.17 -23.00
N ARG A 564 -6.75 22.66 -23.18
CA ARG A 564 -7.26 23.00 -24.53
C ARG A 564 -6.57 24.21 -25.14
N ASP A 565 -6.18 25.15 -24.30
CA ASP A 565 -5.57 26.42 -24.69
C ASP A 565 -4.03 26.37 -24.65
N GLU A 566 -3.48 25.25 -24.18
CA GLU A 566 -2.04 25.00 -24.15
C GLU A 566 -1.55 24.53 -25.52
N LYS A 567 -0.41 25.08 -25.96
CA LYS A 567 0.23 24.72 -27.23
C LYS A 567 1.57 24.06 -26.94
N TYR A 568 1.66 22.80 -27.35
CA TYR A 568 2.86 21.98 -27.24
C TYR A 568 3.31 21.51 -28.63
N THR A 569 4.57 21.13 -28.73
CA THR A 569 5.21 20.68 -29.96
C THR A 569 4.92 19.21 -30.26
N LYS A 570 4.89 18.35 -29.23
CA LYS A 570 4.66 16.90 -29.39
C LYS A 570 3.24 16.47 -29.01
N LEU A 571 2.65 17.14 -28.03
CA LEU A 571 1.36 16.75 -27.45
C LEU A 571 0.18 17.61 -27.92
N LYS A 572 -1.03 17.03 -27.94
CA LYS A 572 -2.30 17.71 -28.26
C LYS A 572 -3.18 17.83 -27.04
N ALA A 573 -4.19 18.70 -27.12
CA ALA A 573 -5.22 18.87 -26.08
C ALA A 573 -5.82 17.54 -25.61
N GLY A 574 -5.69 17.26 -24.32
CA GLY A 574 -6.18 16.05 -23.66
C GLY A 574 -5.22 14.85 -23.69
N ASP A 575 -4.05 14.98 -24.32
CA ASP A 575 -2.96 14.01 -24.16
C ASP A 575 -2.37 14.10 -22.75
N GLN A 576 -1.86 12.99 -22.24
CA GLN A 576 -1.18 12.95 -20.95
C GLN A 576 0.26 13.44 -21.13
N ARG A 577 0.65 14.43 -20.34
CA ARG A 577 2.00 15.02 -20.34
C ARG A 577 2.89 14.34 -19.29
N TYR A 578 2.40 14.20 -18.06
CA TYR A 578 3.20 13.68 -16.96
C TYR A 578 2.81 12.26 -16.57
N PHE A 579 3.82 11.43 -16.33
CA PHE A 579 3.68 10.03 -15.95
C PHE A 579 4.52 9.73 -14.71
N PHE A 580 3.91 9.13 -13.69
CA PHE A 580 4.69 8.57 -12.59
C PHE A 580 5.51 7.40 -13.10
N ILE A 581 6.80 7.42 -12.77
CA ILE A 581 7.67 6.27 -12.93
C ILE A 581 7.62 5.53 -11.60
N GLN A 582 7.49 4.20 -11.67
CA GLN A 582 7.48 3.38 -10.47
C GLN A 582 8.85 3.47 -9.80
N THR A 583 8.84 3.76 -8.51
CA THR A 583 10.01 3.75 -7.64
C THR A 583 10.01 2.48 -6.81
N LEU A 584 11.18 2.17 -6.27
CA LEU A 584 11.39 1.10 -5.30
C LEU A 584 10.61 1.35 -4.01
#